data_AF-A0A3D0ESZ5-F1
#
_entry.id   AF-A0A3D0ESZ5-F1
#
_cell.length_a   1.000
_cell.length_b   1.000
_cell.length_c   1.000
_cell.angle_alpha   90.00
_cell.angle_beta   90.00
_cell.angle_gamma   90.00
#
_symmetry.space_group_name_H-M   'P 1'
#
loop_
_entity.id
_entity.type
_entity.pdbx_description
1 polymer ?
#
loop_
_entity_poly.entity_id
_entity_poly.type
_entity_poly.pdbx_seq_one_letter_code
_entity_poly.pdbx_strand_id
1 'polypeptide(L)'
;MEIKVNFLDKLRLEAKFDDFTVVADQPIRYKGDGSAPGPFDYFLVSSALCAAYFVKLYCETRNISTENIRLSQNNIVDPVNRYQQIFKIQVELPSDIPEVDRRGILRSIERCTVKKVVQAGPEFVIEEVDNLDTDAQSLLNLQPTSDVSTIVTGKDLPLEQTIANMSGILANLGIRIEIASWRNIIPNVWSLHIRDAQSPMCFTNGKGATKESALASALGEYIERLSNNHFYA
;
A
#
# COMPACT_ATOMS: atom_id res chain seq x y z
N MET A 1 -4.59 0.28 -4.48
CA MET A 1 -4.35 1.70 -4.76
C MET A 1 -3.74 1.79 -6.14
N GLU A 2 -4.54 2.25 -7.09
CA GLU A 2 -4.04 2.73 -8.37
C GLU A 2 -3.55 4.18 -8.25
N ILE A 3 -2.47 4.51 -8.98
CA ILE A 3 -1.98 5.88 -9.14
C ILE A 3 -1.96 6.21 -10.64
N LYS A 4 -2.76 7.19 -11.06
CA LYS A 4 -2.79 7.67 -12.46
C LYS A 4 -1.94 8.93 -12.58
N VAL A 5 -1.14 9.02 -13.65
CA VAL A 5 -0.24 10.16 -13.88
C VAL A 5 -0.65 10.92 -15.12
N ASN A 6 -0.80 12.23 -14.99
CA ASN A 6 -0.96 13.17 -16.10
C ASN A 6 0.35 13.95 -16.32
N PHE A 7 0.70 14.16 -17.57
CA PHE A 7 1.80 15.02 -17.95
C PHE A 7 1.31 16.47 -18.05
N LEU A 8 1.92 17.35 -17.26
CA LEU A 8 1.64 18.78 -17.30
C LEU A 8 2.65 19.48 -18.22
N ASP A 9 2.70 20.80 -18.16
CA ASP A 9 3.67 21.60 -18.90
C ASP A 9 5.12 21.34 -18.44
N LYS A 10 6.05 21.39 -19.40
CA LYS A 10 7.49 21.12 -19.21
C LYS A 10 7.77 19.74 -18.58
N LEU A 11 8.35 19.70 -17.39
CA LEU A 11 8.73 18.48 -16.67
C LEU A 11 7.84 18.23 -15.44
N ARG A 12 6.70 18.94 -15.37
CA ARG A 12 5.74 18.79 -14.28
C ARG A 12 4.86 17.57 -14.52
N LEU A 13 4.60 16.85 -13.43
CA LEU A 13 3.80 15.63 -13.41
C LEU A 13 2.71 15.78 -12.35
N GLU A 14 1.51 15.31 -12.64
CA GLU A 14 0.41 15.25 -11.68
C GLU A 14 0.04 13.78 -11.45
N ALA A 15 0.13 13.32 -10.22
CA ALA A 15 -0.35 12.01 -9.80
C ALA A 15 -1.69 12.14 -9.06
N LYS A 16 -2.67 11.32 -9.43
CA LYS A 16 -3.98 11.20 -8.77
C LYS A 16 -4.16 9.79 -8.23
N PHE A 17 -4.56 9.70 -6.96
CA PHE A 17 -4.86 8.45 -6.27
C PHE A 17 -5.81 8.70 -5.10
N ASP A 18 -6.77 7.81 -4.88
CA ASP A 18 -7.90 8.08 -3.98
C ASP A 18 -8.46 9.51 -4.23
N ASP A 19 -8.62 10.32 -3.17
CA ASP A 19 -9.05 11.74 -3.26
C ASP A 19 -7.87 12.74 -3.31
N PHE A 20 -6.64 12.25 -3.44
CA PHE A 20 -5.44 13.06 -3.37
C PHE A 20 -4.86 13.37 -4.76
N THR A 21 -4.28 14.57 -4.87
CA THR A 21 -3.51 15.00 -6.03
C THR A 21 -2.14 15.48 -5.57
N VAL A 22 -1.09 14.96 -6.20
CA VAL A 22 0.30 15.32 -5.91
C VAL A 22 0.97 15.79 -7.17
N VAL A 23 1.62 16.94 -7.13
CA VAL A 23 2.40 17.48 -8.24
C VAL A 23 3.88 17.27 -7.96
N ALA A 24 4.62 16.79 -8.96
CA ALA A 24 6.08 16.70 -8.92
C ALA A 24 6.69 17.54 -10.05
N ASP A 25 7.88 18.06 -9.81
CA ASP A 25 8.64 18.86 -10.78
C ASP A 25 10.14 18.61 -10.60
N GLN A 26 10.93 19.01 -11.59
CA GLN A 26 12.38 19.00 -11.51
C GLN A 26 12.90 20.39 -11.13
N PRO A 27 14.03 20.49 -10.41
CA PRO A 27 14.67 21.77 -10.18
C PRO A 27 15.19 22.38 -11.49
N ILE A 28 15.44 23.69 -11.50
CA ILE A 28 15.92 24.45 -12.67
C ILE A 28 17.19 23.83 -13.28
N ARG A 29 18.11 23.32 -12.44
CA ARG A 29 19.33 22.63 -12.91
C ARG A 29 19.07 21.39 -13.79
N TYR A 30 17.90 20.79 -13.66
CA TYR A 30 17.43 19.65 -14.45
C TYR A 30 16.31 20.05 -15.42
N LYS A 31 16.28 21.33 -15.85
CA LYS A 31 15.34 21.89 -16.84
C LYS A 31 13.87 21.93 -16.41
N GLY A 32 13.55 21.71 -15.14
CA GLY A 32 12.21 21.94 -14.61
C GLY A 32 12.03 23.35 -14.06
N ASP A 33 10.87 23.64 -13.49
CA ASP A 33 10.56 24.96 -12.93
C ASP A 33 10.87 25.06 -11.44
N GLY A 34 11.18 23.94 -10.77
CA GLY A 34 11.35 23.87 -9.33
C GLY A 34 10.07 24.25 -8.56
N SER A 35 8.91 24.11 -9.20
CA SER A 35 7.60 24.50 -8.66
C SER A 35 7.03 23.50 -7.65
N ALA A 36 7.55 22.27 -7.66
CA ALA A 36 7.19 21.20 -6.75
C ALA A 36 8.41 20.30 -6.44
N PRO A 37 8.37 19.47 -5.37
CA PRO A 37 9.41 18.49 -5.09
C PRO A 37 9.62 17.50 -6.24
N GLY A 38 10.82 16.94 -6.34
CA GLY A 38 11.10 15.84 -7.26
C GLY A 38 10.36 14.56 -6.86
N PRO A 39 10.07 13.64 -7.79
CA PRO A 39 9.43 12.37 -7.47
C PRO A 39 10.16 11.57 -6.38
N PHE A 40 11.50 11.58 -6.39
CA PHE A 40 12.30 10.89 -5.37
C PHE A 40 12.24 11.58 -3.99
N ASP A 41 12.01 12.89 -3.95
CA ASP A 41 11.88 13.62 -2.68
C ASP A 41 10.63 13.17 -1.91
N TYR A 42 9.53 12.88 -2.61
CA TYR A 42 8.33 12.30 -1.99
C TYR A 42 8.61 10.97 -1.32
N PHE A 43 9.40 10.10 -1.95
CA PHE A 43 9.82 8.84 -1.35
C PHE A 43 10.61 9.07 -0.04
N LEU A 44 11.58 9.98 -0.05
CA LEU A 44 12.38 10.32 1.13
C LEU A 44 11.57 10.98 2.25
N VAL A 45 10.63 11.85 1.89
CA VAL A 45 9.71 12.49 2.84
C VAL A 45 8.77 11.43 3.44
N SER A 46 8.28 10.49 2.64
CA SER A 46 7.39 9.43 3.10
C SER A 46 8.03 8.55 4.19
N SER A 47 9.33 8.27 4.12
CA SER A 47 10.01 7.49 5.15
C SER A 47 10.14 8.24 6.47
N ALA A 48 10.44 9.54 6.43
CA ALA A 48 10.51 10.40 7.61
C ALA A 48 9.12 10.56 8.27
N LEU A 49 8.09 10.82 7.46
CA LEU A 49 6.70 10.92 7.93
C LEU A 49 6.19 9.60 8.52
N CYS A 50 6.51 8.47 7.89
CA CYS A 50 6.17 7.14 8.39
C CYS A 50 6.79 6.88 9.76
N ALA A 51 8.07 7.21 9.95
CA ALA A 51 8.70 7.12 11.27
C ALA A 51 8.00 8.03 12.30
N ALA A 52 7.75 9.29 11.95
CA ALA A 52 7.07 10.26 12.82
C ALA A 52 5.64 9.82 13.19
N TYR A 53 4.91 9.20 12.27
CA TYR A 53 3.59 8.61 12.53
C TYR A 53 3.66 7.55 13.63
N PHE A 54 4.62 6.62 13.58
CA PHE A 54 4.78 5.60 14.62
C PHE A 54 5.22 6.16 15.98
N VAL A 55 5.98 7.27 15.99
CA VAL A 55 6.25 8.01 17.22
C VAL A 55 4.96 8.59 17.79
N LYS A 56 4.22 9.34 16.98
CA LYS A 56 2.95 9.98 17.38
C LYS A 56 1.94 8.94 17.89
N LEU A 57 1.75 7.84 17.18
CA LEU A 57 0.87 6.75 17.58
C LEU A 57 1.28 6.15 18.94
N TYR A 58 2.58 5.92 19.18
CA TYR A 58 3.05 5.41 20.47
C TYR A 58 2.73 6.40 21.60
N CYS A 59 3.01 7.68 21.39
CA CYS A 59 2.75 8.74 22.37
C CYS A 59 1.25 8.90 22.66
N GLU A 60 0.40 8.95 21.63
CA GLU A 60 -1.06 9.05 21.78
C GLU A 60 -1.64 7.87 22.58
N THR A 61 -1.22 6.63 22.29
CA THR A 61 -1.72 5.45 23.03
C THR A 61 -1.38 5.43 24.52
N ARG A 62 -0.41 6.25 24.94
CA ARG A 62 0.09 6.33 26.33
C ARG A 62 -0.11 7.70 26.97
N ASN A 63 -0.83 8.60 26.30
CA ASN A 63 -1.02 9.99 26.72
C ASN A 63 0.31 10.72 27.02
N ILE A 64 1.34 10.46 26.21
CA ILE A 64 2.63 11.18 26.27
C ILE A 64 2.54 12.37 25.32
N SER A 65 2.95 13.56 25.79
CA SER A 65 3.00 14.74 24.92
C SER A 65 4.01 14.56 23.80
N THR A 66 3.67 14.99 22.59
CA THR A 66 4.61 15.06 21.46
C THR A 66 5.37 16.38 21.40
N GLU A 67 5.13 17.29 22.34
CA GLU A 67 5.87 18.54 22.43
C GLU A 67 7.37 18.28 22.59
N ASN A 68 8.19 19.06 21.88
CA ASN A 68 9.65 18.96 21.88
C ASN A 68 10.23 17.62 21.40
N ILE A 69 9.42 16.70 20.87
CA ILE A 69 9.92 15.56 20.10
C ILE A 69 10.25 16.04 18.69
N ARG A 70 11.48 15.82 18.23
CA ARG A 70 11.91 16.18 16.87
C ARG A 70 12.43 14.95 16.15
N LEU A 71 12.17 14.88 14.85
CA LEU A 71 12.65 13.82 13.98
C LEU A 71 13.27 14.43 12.74
N SER A 72 14.44 13.94 12.36
CA SER A 72 15.12 14.33 11.12
C SER A 72 15.61 13.09 10.37
N GLN A 73 15.61 13.17 9.04
CA GLN A 73 16.20 12.15 8.19
C GLN A 73 17.30 12.78 7.35
N ASN A 74 18.46 12.13 7.33
CA ASN A 74 19.58 12.46 6.47
C ASN A 74 19.91 11.24 5.60
N ASN A 75 20.30 11.48 4.35
CA ASN A 75 20.64 10.41 3.42
C ASN A 75 22.14 10.47 3.12
N ILE A 76 22.85 9.39 3.47
CA ILE A 76 24.26 9.23 3.15
C ILE A 76 24.34 8.44 1.86
N VAL A 77 24.87 9.05 0.81
CA VAL A 77 25.00 8.45 -0.52
C VAL A 77 26.36 7.77 -0.62
N ASP A 78 26.38 6.51 -1.06
CA ASP A 78 27.64 5.80 -1.32
C ASP A 78 28.40 6.43 -2.51
N PRO A 79 29.71 6.68 -2.38
CA PRO A 79 30.49 7.37 -3.40
C PRO A 79 30.73 6.53 -4.67
N VAL A 80 30.61 5.20 -4.59
CA VAL A 80 30.80 4.27 -5.70
C VAL A 80 29.46 3.94 -6.37
N ASN A 81 28.41 3.74 -5.58
CA ASN A 81 27.07 3.44 -6.08
C ASN A 81 26.03 4.42 -5.51
N ARG A 82 25.67 5.45 -6.29
CA ARG A 82 24.69 6.48 -5.88
C ARG A 82 23.31 5.95 -5.44
N TYR A 83 22.96 4.73 -5.84
CA TYR A 83 21.69 4.09 -5.46
C TYR A 83 21.77 3.37 -4.11
N GLN A 84 22.98 3.05 -3.65
CA GLN A 84 23.22 2.53 -2.31
C GLN A 84 23.25 3.71 -1.34
N GLN A 85 22.15 3.89 -0.62
CA GLN A 85 21.99 5.00 0.31
C GLN A 85 21.67 4.49 1.72
N ILE A 86 22.21 5.16 2.72
CA ILE A 86 21.86 4.96 4.12
C ILE A 86 20.91 6.08 4.53
N PHE A 87 19.64 5.75 4.73
CA PHE A 87 18.65 6.68 5.29
C PHE A 87 18.75 6.67 6.82
N LYS A 88 19.40 7.71 7.37
CA LYS A 88 19.62 7.87 8.80
C LYS A 88 18.52 8.72 9.41
N ILE A 89 17.59 8.06 10.11
CA ILE A 89 16.54 8.73 10.89
C ILE A 89 17.06 8.95 12.31
N GLN A 90 17.01 10.19 12.78
CA GLN A 90 17.41 10.59 14.12
C GLN A 90 16.21 11.18 14.85
N VAL A 91 16.05 10.81 16.12
CA VAL A 91 14.94 11.28 16.96
C VAL A 91 15.51 11.92 18.22
N GLU A 92 15.12 13.16 18.45
CA GLU A 92 15.39 13.92 19.67
C GLU A 92 14.17 13.80 20.58
N LEU A 93 14.38 13.28 21.78
CA LEU A 93 13.33 13.04 22.79
C LEU A 93 13.65 13.85 24.05
N PRO A 94 12.71 14.67 24.56
CA PRO A 94 12.92 15.55 25.71
C PRO A 94 13.21 14.75 26.98
N SER A 95 13.99 15.30 27.91
CA SER A 95 14.59 14.60 29.07
C SER A 95 13.57 13.98 30.02
N ASP A 96 12.35 14.50 30.04
CA ASP A 96 11.22 14.08 30.87
C ASP A 96 10.56 12.76 30.42
N ILE A 97 10.79 12.30 29.18
CA ILE A 97 10.30 11.00 28.72
C ILE A 97 11.05 9.87 29.44
N PRO A 98 10.33 8.96 30.14
CA PRO A 98 10.94 7.81 30.82
C PRO A 98 11.73 6.90 29.87
N GLU A 99 12.79 6.28 30.36
CA GLU A 99 13.62 5.34 29.58
C GLU A 99 12.86 4.15 28.99
N VAL A 100 11.78 3.71 29.65
CA VAL A 100 10.89 2.67 29.12
C VAL A 100 10.20 3.16 27.85
N ASP A 101 9.70 4.39 27.85
CA ASP A 101 9.01 4.99 26.71
C ASP A 101 9.97 5.43 25.60
N ARG A 102 11.18 5.91 25.92
CA ARG A 102 12.22 6.15 24.92
C ARG A 102 12.48 4.90 24.09
N ARG A 103 12.71 3.76 24.74
CA ARG A 103 12.91 2.47 24.05
C ARG A 103 11.65 2.03 23.31
N GLY A 104 10.47 2.29 23.86
CA GLY A 104 9.19 2.01 23.22
C GLY A 104 8.99 2.78 21.91
N ILE A 105 9.29 4.08 21.92
CA ILE A 105 9.24 4.96 20.75
C ILE A 105 10.24 4.50 19.68
N LEU A 106 11.49 4.21 20.05
CA LEU A 106 12.47 3.70 19.07
C LEU A 106 12.01 2.36 18.45
N ARG A 107 11.42 1.47 19.26
CA ARG A 107 10.83 0.22 18.76
C ARG A 107 9.57 0.42 17.93
N SER A 108 8.80 1.49 18.14
CA SER A 108 7.62 1.76 17.31
C SER A 108 8.04 2.21 15.91
N ILE A 109 9.07 3.06 15.81
CA ILE A 109 9.68 3.47 14.53
C ILE A 109 10.17 2.26 13.75
N GLU A 110 10.62 1.20 14.45
CA GLU A 110 11.07 -0.01 13.79
C GLU A 110 9.99 -0.67 12.91
N ARG A 111 8.70 -0.37 13.15
CA ARG A 111 7.54 -0.86 12.39
C ARG A 111 7.18 -0.01 11.18
N CYS A 112 7.95 1.05 10.87
CA CYS A 112 7.67 1.89 9.71
C CYS A 112 7.54 1.07 8.42
N THR A 113 6.36 1.13 7.81
CA THR A 113 5.99 0.40 6.59
C THR A 113 6.95 0.71 5.45
N VAL A 114 7.25 1.99 5.19
CA VAL A 114 8.16 2.40 4.10
C VAL A 114 9.52 1.73 4.26
N LYS A 115 10.09 1.79 5.47
CA LYS A 115 11.38 1.14 5.78
C LYS A 115 11.30 -0.37 5.58
N LYS A 116 10.26 -1.03 6.08
CA LYS A 116 10.09 -2.49 5.98
C LYS A 116 9.94 -2.96 4.54
N VAL A 117 9.18 -2.24 3.71
CA VAL A 117 9.04 -2.53 2.28
C VAL A 117 10.39 -2.40 1.59
N VAL A 118 11.09 -1.27 1.75
CA VAL A 118 12.41 -1.06 1.14
C VAL A 118 13.42 -2.13 1.56
N GLN A 119 13.44 -2.52 2.84
CA GLN A 119 14.31 -3.59 3.34
C GLN A 119 13.94 -4.99 2.81
N ALA A 120 12.68 -5.22 2.44
CA ALA A 120 12.24 -6.46 1.84
C ALA A 120 12.58 -6.56 0.34
N GLY A 121 12.94 -5.44 -0.31
CA GLY A 121 13.31 -5.40 -1.73
C GLY A 121 12.12 -5.65 -2.65
N PRO A 122 11.21 -4.67 -2.83
CA PRO A 122 10.09 -4.83 -3.75
C PRO A 122 10.60 -4.93 -5.17
N GLU A 123 9.96 -5.78 -5.97
CA GLU A 123 10.22 -5.90 -7.40
C GLU A 123 9.47 -4.81 -8.17
N PHE A 124 10.12 -4.23 -9.18
CA PHE A 124 9.51 -3.31 -10.12
C PHE A 124 9.38 -4.01 -11.46
N VAL A 125 8.15 -4.37 -11.83
CA VAL A 125 7.81 -4.94 -13.13
C VAL A 125 7.34 -3.81 -14.04
N ILE A 126 7.89 -3.72 -15.26
CA ILE A 126 7.55 -2.68 -16.24
C ILE A 126 7.03 -3.39 -17.48
N GLU A 127 5.79 -3.09 -17.84
CA GLU A 127 5.07 -3.73 -18.95
C GLU A 127 4.36 -2.66 -19.79
N GLU A 128 4.29 -2.91 -21.10
CA GLU A 128 3.46 -2.13 -22.02
C GLU A 128 2.11 -2.81 -22.17
N VAL A 129 1.04 -2.01 -22.19
CA VAL A 129 -0.34 -2.49 -22.33
C VAL A 129 -1.08 -1.64 -23.36
N ASP A 130 -2.01 -2.26 -24.08
CA ASP A 130 -2.84 -1.57 -25.07
C ASP A 130 -3.82 -0.58 -24.40
N ASN A 131 -4.33 -0.93 -23.21
CA ASN A 131 -5.23 -0.08 -22.43
C ASN A 131 -5.14 -0.35 -20.91
N LEU A 132 -4.73 0.69 -20.16
CA LEU A 132 -4.57 0.65 -18.70
C LEU A 132 -5.89 0.34 -17.95
N ASP A 133 -7.04 0.75 -18.48
CA ASP A 133 -8.33 0.55 -17.82
C ASP A 133 -8.81 -0.92 -17.93
N THR A 134 -8.39 -1.66 -18.98
CA THR A 134 -8.74 -3.08 -19.14
C THR A 134 -7.79 -4.01 -18.38
N ASP A 135 -6.50 -3.70 -18.31
CA ASP A 135 -5.49 -4.58 -17.70
C ASP A 135 -5.38 -4.46 -16.18
N ALA A 136 -5.89 -3.37 -15.62
CA ALA A 136 -6.21 -3.15 -14.21
C ALA A 136 -6.64 -4.38 -13.38
N GLN A 137 -7.48 -5.25 -13.97
CA GLN A 137 -8.08 -6.40 -13.30
C GLN A 137 -7.21 -7.65 -13.35
N SER A 138 -6.25 -7.71 -14.28
CA SER A 138 -5.32 -8.83 -14.40
C SER A 138 -4.41 -8.97 -13.16
N LEU A 139 -4.17 -7.88 -12.43
CA LEU A 139 -3.38 -7.84 -11.20
C LEU A 139 -4.04 -8.57 -10.01
N LEU A 140 -5.35 -8.86 -10.08
CA LEU A 140 -6.05 -9.68 -9.09
C LEU A 140 -5.90 -11.17 -9.36
N ASN A 141 -5.48 -11.53 -10.57
CA ASN A 141 -5.22 -12.92 -10.90
C ASN A 141 -3.95 -13.32 -10.17
N LEU A 142 -4.12 -13.99 -9.03
CA LEU A 142 -3.17 -15.00 -8.59
C LEU A 142 -2.99 -15.92 -9.80
N GLN A 143 -2.01 -15.66 -10.67
CA GLN A 143 -1.72 -16.56 -11.77
C GLN A 143 -1.46 -17.92 -11.13
N PRO A 144 -2.22 -18.97 -11.47
CA PRO A 144 -1.98 -20.29 -10.92
C PRO A 144 -0.62 -20.73 -11.44
N THR A 145 0.42 -20.58 -10.61
CA THR A 145 1.80 -20.93 -10.95
C THR A 145 2.08 -22.41 -10.79
N SER A 146 1.09 -23.22 -10.41
CA SER A 146 1.26 -24.65 -10.15
C SER A 146 0.11 -25.48 -10.71
N ASP A 147 0.41 -26.70 -11.17
CA ASP A 147 -0.54 -27.78 -11.47
C ASP A 147 -1.41 -28.22 -10.25
N VAL A 148 -1.39 -27.45 -9.16
CA VAL A 148 -2.10 -27.70 -7.90
C VAL A 148 -3.33 -26.80 -7.86
N SER A 149 -4.50 -27.43 -7.76
CA SER A 149 -5.79 -26.75 -7.62
C SER A 149 -6.25 -26.82 -6.16
N THR A 150 -6.74 -25.70 -5.61
CA THR A 150 -7.19 -25.66 -4.22
C THR A 150 -8.66 -26.02 -4.15
N ILE A 151 -8.96 -27.25 -3.73
CA ILE A 151 -10.33 -27.77 -3.61
C ILE A 151 -10.79 -27.71 -2.16
N VAL A 152 -11.90 -27.01 -1.91
CA VAL A 152 -12.59 -27.02 -0.61
C VAL A 152 -13.66 -28.11 -0.63
N THR A 153 -13.67 -28.97 0.39
CA THR A 153 -14.67 -30.04 0.51
C THR A 153 -16.09 -29.48 0.43
N GLY A 154 -16.90 -30.04 -0.49
CA GLY A 154 -18.28 -29.62 -0.70
C GLY A 154 -18.46 -28.40 -1.64
N LYS A 155 -17.40 -27.95 -2.32
CA LYS A 155 -17.49 -26.96 -3.40
C LYS A 155 -17.27 -27.62 -4.77
N ASP A 156 -17.96 -27.10 -5.77
CA ASP A 156 -17.99 -27.67 -7.13
C ASP A 156 -16.79 -27.25 -7.99
N LEU A 157 -16.19 -26.09 -7.68
CA LEU A 157 -15.07 -25.53 -8.43
C LEU A 157 -13.86 -25.32 -7.51
N PRO A 158 -12.63 -25.45 -8.03
CA PRO A 158 -11.43 -24.98 -7.35
C PRO A 158 -11.51 -23.48 -7.04
N LEU A 159 -10.78 -23.05 -6.01
CA LEU A 159 -10.78 -21.66 -5.59
C LEU A 159 -10.23 -20.73 -6.67
N GLU A 160 -9.22 -21.15 -7.43
CA GLU A 160 -8.61 -20.37 -8.50
C GLU A 160 -9.63 -20.05 -9.60
N GLN A 161 -10.42 -21.04 -10.01
CA GLN A 161 -11.50 -20.85 -10.98
C GLN A 161 -12.64 -20.02 -10.41
N THR A 162 -12.98 -20.23 -9.13
CA THR A 162 -14.01 -19.44 -8.44
C THR A 162 -13.63 -17.96 -8.37
N ILE A 163 -12.37 -17.65 -8.05
CA ILE A 163 -11.81 -16.29 -8.04
C ILE A 163 -11.87 -15.70 -9.44
N ALA A 164 -11.38 -16.42 -10.47
CA ALA A 164 -11.41 -15.94 -11.85
C ALA A 164 -12.84 -15.59 -12.30
N ASN A 165 -13.82 -16.44 -11.99
CA ASN A 165 -15.22 -16.20 -12.31
C ASN A 165 -15.78 -14.95 -11.59
N MET A 166 -15.57 -14.84 -10.27
CA MET A 166 -16.09 -13.71 -9.48
C MET A 166 -15.42 -12.39 -9.85
N SER A 167 -14.10 -12.40 -10.03
CA SER A 167 -13.36 -11.23 -10.52
C SER A 167 -13.87 -10.82 -11.90
N GLY A 168 -14.11 -11.76 -12.81
CA GLY A 168 -14.70 -11.52 -14.13
C GLY A 168 -16.11 -10.92 -14.09
N ILE A 169 -16.95 -11.33 -13.12
CA ILE A 169 -18.28 -10.74 -12.95
C ILE A 169 -18.18 -9.27 -12.54
N LEU A 170 -17.41 -8.97 -11.49
CA LEU A 170 -17.22 -7.59 -11.01
C LEU A 170 -16.58 -6.72 -12.10
N ALA A 171 -15.64 -7.31 -12.83
CA ALA A 171 -14.98 -6.69 -13.95
C ALA A 171 -15.94 -6.21 -15.05
N ASN A 172 -16.84 -7.10 -15.47
CA ASN A 172 -17.86 -6.80 -16.49
C ASN A 172 -18.85 -5.73 -16.04
N LEU A 173 -18.98 -5.49 -14.73
CA LEU A 173 -19.77 -4.40 -14.15
C LEU A 173 -18.99 -3.08 -14.05
N GLY A 174 -17.72 -3.05 -14.49
CA GLY A 174 -16.85 -1.89 -14.36
C GLY A 174 -16.27 -1.70 -12.95
N ILE A 175 -16.46 -2.67 -12.05
CA ILE A 175 -15.95 -2.61 -10.67
C ILE A 175 -14.51 -3.09 -10.67
N ARG A 176 -13.60 -2.24 -10.20
CA ARG A 176 -12.18 -2.54 -10.14
C ARG A 176 -11.76 -2.86 -8.72
N ILE A 177 -11.63 -4.15 -8.42
CA ILE A 177 -11.22 -4.58 -7.09
C ILE A 177 -9.73 -4.32 -6.86
N GLU A 178 -9.40 -3.78 -5.69
CA GLU A 178 -8.05 -3.66 -5.17
C GLU A 178 -7.91 -4.49 -3.89
N ILE A 179 -6.76 -5.13 -3.72
CA ILE A 179 -6.37 -5.65 -2.41
C ILE A 179 -5.78 -4.51 -1.60
N ALA A 180 -6.50 -4.07 -0.57
CA ALA A 180 -6.09 -2.99 0.30
C ALA A 180 -5.17 -3.48 1.44
N SER A 181 -5.41 -4.68 1.99
CA SER A 181 -4.46 -5.29 2.94
C SER A 181 -4.58 -6.79 3.06
N TRP A 182 -3.45 -7.46 3.29
CA TRP A 182 -3.36 -8.86 3.72
C TRP A 182 -2.93 -8.94 5.18
N ARG A 183 -3.49 -9.92 5.91
CA ARG A 183 -3.06 -10.28 7.26
C ARG A 183 -2.95 -11.80 7.35
N ASN A 184 -1.83 -12.27 7.90
CA ASN A 184 -1.58 -13.68 8.19
C ASN A 184 -0.90 -13.78 9.57
N ILE A 185 -1.71 -13.65 10.63
CA ILE A 185 -1.18 -13.48 11.99
C ILE A 185 -0.66 -14.82 12.54
N ILE A 186 -1.30 -15.93 12.17
CA ILE A 186 -0.92 -17.30 12.54
C ILE A 186 -1.02 -18.21 11.31
N PRO A 187 -0.24 -19.30 11.24
CA PRO A 187 -0.23 -20.20 10.07
C PRO A 187 -1.63 -20.63 9.66
N ASN A 188 -1.90 -20.60 8.36
CA ASN A 188 -3.17 -20.99 7.76
C ASN A 188 -4.38 -20.16 8.25
N VAL A 189 -4.18 -18.93 8.71
CA VAL A 189 -5.28 -18.01 9.02
C VAL A 189 -5.04 -16.69 8.32
N TRP A 190 -5.66 -16.57 7.15
CA TRP A 190 -5.60 -15.41 6.29
C TRP A 190 -6.82 -14.53 6.50
N SER A 191 -6.58 -13.23 6.53
CA SER A 191 -7.62 -12.22 6.40
C SER A 191 -7.20 -11.22 5.32
N LEU A 192 -8.14 -10.89 4.46
CA LEU A 192 -7.97 -10.02 3.32
C LEU A 192 -8.99 -8.90 3.38
N HIS A 193 -8.56 -7.68 3.09
CA HIS A 193 -9.43 -6.54 2.87
C HIS A 193 -9.38 -6.13 1.39
N ILE A 194 -10.52 -6.11 0.72
CA ILE A 194 -10.66 -5.65 -0.66
C ILE A 194 -11.64 -4.48 -0.76
N ARG A 195 -11.46 -3.63 -1.77
CA ARG A 195 -12.33 -2.47 -2.05
C ARG A 195 -12.39 -2.18 -3.55
N ASP A 196 -13.38 -1.41 -3.99
CA ASP A 196 -13.34 -0.79 -5.32
C ASP A 196 -12.29 0.33 -5.34
N ALA A 197 -11.49 0.37 -6.42
CA ALA A 197 -10.52 1.42 -6.69
C ALA A 197 -11.18 2.80 -6.83
N GLN A 198 -12.36 2.85 -7.46
CA GLN A 198 -13.07 4.11 -7.72
C GLN A 198 -14.01 4.50 -6.60
N SER A 199 -14.44 3.53 -5.77
CA SER A 199 -15.31 3.76 -4.63
C SER A 199 -14.80 3.01 -3.40
N PRO A 200 -13.78 3.54 -2.70
CA PRO A 200 -13.17 2.87 -1.54
C PRO A 200 -14.14 2.55 -0.40
N MET A 201 -15.30 3.22 -0.35
CA MET A 201 -16.38 2.95 0.59
C MET A 201 -17.08 1.60 0.33
N CYS A 202 -17.03 1.09 -0.90
CA CYS A 202 -17.48 -0.25 -1.24
C CYS A 202 -16.34 -1.24 -0.96
N PHE A 203 -16.38 -1.90 0.19
CA PHE A 203 -15.34 -2.83 0.64
C PHE A 203 -15.91 -4.06 1.34
N THR A 204 -15.12 -5.15 1.34
CA THR A 204 -15.43 -6.40 2.06
C THR A 204 -14.20 -7.01 2.69
N ASN A 205 -14.40 -8.00 3.56
CA ASN A 205 -13.32 -8.67 4.26
C ASN A 205 -13.43 -10.18 4.13
N GLY A 206 -12.47 -10.78 3.43
CA GLY A 206 -12.37 -12.22 3.32
C GLY A 206 -11.56 -12.84 4.44
N LYS A 207 -11.91 -14.08 4.78
CA LYS A 207 -11.15 -14.93 5.72
C LYS A 207 -11.00 -16.31 5.11
N GLY A 208 -9.86 -16.95 5.33
CA GLY A 208 -9.58 -18.26 4.74
C GLY A 208 -8.42 -18.99 5.36
N ALA A 209 -8.40 -20.30 5.15
CA ALA A 209 -7.28 -21.15 5.56
C ALA A 209 -6.05 -20.97 4.64
N THR A 210 -6.29 -20.45 3.43
CA THR A 210 -5.31 -20.15 2.38
C THR A 210 -5.53 -18.74 1.84
N LYS A 211 -4.60 -18.22 1.04
CA LYS A 211 -4.76 -16.92 0.37
C LYS A 211 -5.96 -16.91 -0.57
N GLU A 212 -6.11 -17.99 -1.33
CA GLU A 212 -7.15 -18.21 -2.33
C GLU A 212 -8.53 -18.27 -1.65
N SER A 213 -8.65 -18.96 -0.51
CA SER A 213 -9.93 -19.04 0.20
C SER A 213 -10.32 -17.71 0.82
N ALA A 214 -9.35 -16.95 1.34
CA ALA A 214 -9.61 -15.60 1.82
C ALA A 214 -10.04 -14.65 0.67
N LEU A 215 -9.40 -14.74 -0.50
CA LEU A 215 -9.78 -13.94 -1.67
C LEU A 215 -11.16 -14.31 -2.21
N ALA A 216 -11.43 -15.60 -2.40
CA ALA A 216 -12.74 -16.09 -2.81
C ALA A 216 -13.84 -15.65 -1.83
N SER A 217 -13.58 -15.73 -0.52
CA SER A 217 -14.51 -15.25 0.50
C SER A 217 -14.78 -13.76 0.40
N ALA A 218 -13.75 -12.93 0.19
CA ALA A 218 -13.92 -11.47 0.08
C ALA A 218 -14.74 -11.07 -1.16
N LEU A 219 -14.42 -11.67 -2.31
CA LEU A 219 -15.11 -11.44 -3.58
C LEU A 219 -16.57 -11.90 -3.51
N GLY A 220 -16.83 -13.04 -2.89
CA GLY A 220 -18.19 -13.55 -2.68
C GLY A 220 -19.04 -12.60 -1.83
N GLU A 221 -18.51 -12.13 -0.69
CA GLU A 221 -19.19 -11.12 0.14
C GLU A 221 -19.44 -9.83 -0.65
N TYR A 222 -18.50 -9.43 -1.50
CA TYR A 222 -18.64 -8.21 -2.31
C TYR A 222 -19.81 -8.32 -3.28
N ILE A 223 -19.89 -9.43 -4.02
CA ILE A 223 -20.98 -9.71 -4.96
C ILE A 223 -22.31 -9.81 -4.21
N GLU A 224 -22.34 -10.46 -3.05
CA GLU A 224 -23.55 -10.56 -2.22
C GLU A 224 -24.05 -9.18 -1.76
N ARG A 225 -23.15 -8.35 -1.24
CA ARG A 225 -23.49 -6.99 -0.80
C ARG A 225 -23.96 -6.11 -1.94
N LEU A 226 -23.30 -6.19 -3.10
CA LEU A 226 -23.71 -5.47 -4.30
C LEU A 226 -25.11 -5.91 -4.76
N SER A 227 -25.36 -7.21 -4.82
CA SER A 227 -26.62 -7.79 -5.30
C SER A 227 -27.81 -7.46 -4.40
N ASN A 228 -27.57 -7.27 -3.10
CA ASN A 228 -28.59 -6.92 -2.11
C ASN A 228 -28.64 -5.43 -1.78
N ASN A 229 -27.99 -4.57 -2.59
CA ASN A 229 -27.93 -3.12 -2.38
C ASN A 229 -27.35 -2.69 -1.00
N HIS A 230 -26.60 -3.56 -0.34
CA HIS A 230 -26.09 -3.34 1.03
C HIS A 230 -25.02 -2.24 1.08
N PHE A 231 -24.31 -1.96 -0.02
CA PHE A 231 -23.34 -0.85 -0.06
C PHE A 231 -24.01 0.53 0.01
N TYR A 232 -25.31 0.62 -0.28
CA TYR A 232 -26.05 1.87 -0.44
C TYR A 232 -27.27 1.98 0.48
N ALA A 233 -27.41 1.05 1.43
CA ALA A 233 -28.49 1.00 2.40
C ALA A 233 -28.18 1.81 3.68
#